data_AF-A0A7R8UW13-F1
#
_entry.id   AF-A0A7R8UW13-F1
#
_cell.length_a   1.000
_cell.length_b   1.000
_cell.length_c   1.000
_cell.angle_alpha   90.00
_cell.angle_beta   90.00
_cell.angle_gamma   90.00
#
_symmetry.space_group_name_H-M   'P 1'
#
loop_
_entity.id
_entity.type
_entity.pdbx_description
1 polymer ?
#
loop_
_entity_poly.entity_id
_entity_poly.type
_entity_poly.pdbx_seq_one_letter_code
_entity_poly.pdbx_strand_id
1 'polypeptide(L)'
;MLQVSGLQVKFNIHKPVGKRVVEVLVRCQKCIIPEYEPLSLEKKYRVVMPSFLAAGGDGFTMFRDYKEETRIGKLDIDAFEEYVKKQSPIIAGSNDRIIMLT
;
A
#
# COMPACT_ATOMS: atom_id res chain seq x y z
N MET A 1 11.46 -1.09 -2.73
CA MET A 1 10.68 -1.44 -1.51
C MET A 1 9.43 -0.57 -1.48
N LEU A 2 8.24 -1.12 -1.19
CA LEU A 2 6.98 -0.35 -1.22
C LEU A 2 6.68 0.25 0.16
N GLN A 3 6.55 1.57 0.23
CA GLN A 3 5.94 2.24 1.38
C GLN A 3 4.41 2.07 1.33
N VAL A 4 3.77 1.97 2.49
CA VAL A 4 2.33 1.65 2.56
C VAL A 4 1.56 2.53 3.54
N SER A 5 0.25 2.63 3.30
CA SER A 5 -0.75 3.19 4.20
C SER A 5 -2.01 2.33 4.10
N GLY A 6 -2.66 2.05 5.23
CA GLY A 6 -3.80 1.12 5.29
C GLY A 6 -3.43 -0.36 5.09
N LEU A 7 -2.14 -0.69 5.14
CA LEU A 7 -1.61 -2.06 5.15
C LEU A 7 -0.65 -2.24 6.33
N GLN A 8 -0.63 -3.46 6.87
CA GLN A 8 0.43 -3.97 7.73
C GLN A 8 1.00 -5.24 7.10
N VAL A 9 2.31 -5.28 6.89
CA VAL A 9 2.99 -6.37 6.19
C VAL A 9 4.13 -6.90 7.05
N LYS A 10 4.14 -8.22 7.26
CA LYS A 10 5.26 -8.91 7.90
C LYS A 10 6.04 -9.69 6.87
N PHE A 11 7.36 -9.51 6.90
CA PHE A 11 8.30 -10.23 6.06
C PHE A 11 9.19 -11.12 6.91
N ASN A 12 9.53 -12.32 6.42
CA ASN A 12 10.66 -13.11 6.92
C ASN A 12 11.74 -13.12 5.82
N ILE A 13 12.87 -12.47 6.09
CA ILE A 13 13.93 -12.27 5.09
C ILE A 13 14.75 -13.53 4.81
N HIS A 14 14.73 -14.50 5.73
CA HIS A 14 15.41 -15.79 5.59
C HIS A 14 14.67 -16.75 4.66
N LYS A 15 13.39 -16.48 4.35
CA LYS A 15 12.65 -17.27 3.37
C LYS A 15 13.14 -16.99 1.93
N PRO A 16 13.05 -17.99 1.02
CA PRO A 16 13.41 -17.82 -0.37
C PRO A 16 12.69 -16.65 -1.04
N VAL A 17 13.30 -16.09 -2.09
CA VAL A 17 12.67 -15.06 -2.94
C VAL A 17 11.30 -15.56 -3.41
N GLY A 18 10.29 -14.68 -3.34
CA GLY A 18 8.89 -15.02 -3.62
C GLY A 18 8.12 -15.62 -2.44
N LYS A 19 8.77 -16.00 -1.34
CA LYS A 19 8.13 -16.57 -0.14
C LYS A 19 8.38 -15.77 1.15
N ARG A 20 8.80 -14.51 1.01
CA ARG A 20 9.18 -13.64 2.14
C ARG A 20 8.01 -12.99 2.85
N VAL A 21 6.87 -12.77 2.17
CA VAL A 21 5.66 -12.24 2.81
C VAL A 21 5.03 -13.34 3.66
N VAL A 22 4.87 -13.10 4.96
CA VAL A 22 4.26 -14.09 5.88
C VAL A 22 2.88 -13.65 6.38
N GLU A 23 2.60 -12.35 6.41
CA GLU A 23 1.30 -11.81 6.79
C GLU A 23 1.05 -10.49 6.06
N VAL A 24 -0.18 -10.30 5.60
CA VAL A 24 -0.67 -9.02 5.07
C VAL A 24 -2.03 -8.76 5.72
N LEU A 25 -2.12 -7.68 6.49
CA LEU A 25 -3.39 -7.16 7.00
C LEU A 25 -3.76 -5.89 6.25
N VAL A 26 -5.03 -5.78 5.89
CA VAL A 26 -5.60 -4.68 5.12
C VAL A 26 -6.65 -3.96 5.95
N ARG A 27 -6.60 -2.63 5.96
CA ARG A 27 -7.62 -1.82 6.61
C ARG A 27 -8.96 -1.99 5.88
N CYS A 28 -10.01 -2.35 6.60
CA CYS A 28 -11.34 -2.55 6.04
C CYS A 28 -11.87 -1.26 5.39
N GLN A 29 -12.60 -1.42 4.26
CA GLN A 29 -13.25 -0.32 3.55
C GLN A 29 -14.77 -0.25 3.80
N LYS A 30 -15.37 -1.37 4.19
CA LYS A 30 -16.83 -1.53 4.41
C LYS A 30 -17.13 -1.75 5.89
N CYS A 31 -16.62 -0.85 6.73
CA CYS A 31 -16.70 -0.93 8.18
C CYS A 31 -16.88 0.49 8.74
N ILE A 32 -17.60 0.63 9.87
CA ILE A 32 -17.83 1.93 10.50
C ILE A 32 -16.58 2.39 11.25
N ILE A 33 -15.95 1.47 11.99
CA ILE A 33 -14.70 1.69 12.70
C ILE A 33 -13.60 0.96 11.91
N PRO A 34 -12.53 1.66 11.46
CA PRO A 34 -11.48 1.01 10.71
C PRO A 34 -10.71 -0.01 11.55
N GLU A 35 -10.70 -1.25 11.08
CA GLU A 35 -9.95 -2.38 11.63
C GLU A 35 -9.08 -3.03 10.53
N TYR A 36 -8.11 -3.84 10.97
CA TYR A 36 -7.21 -4.57 10.07
C TYR A 36 -7.67 -6.03 9.97
N GLU A 37 -7.91 -6.48 8.75
CA GLU A 37 -8.35 -7.84 8.43
C GLU A 37 -7.28 -8.55 7.58
N PRO A 38 -7.14 -9.88 7.66
CA PRO A 38 -6.29 -10.62 6.74
C PRO A 38 -6.64 -10.35 5.27
N LEU A 39 -5.62 -10.19 4.42
CA LEU A 39 -5.80 -10.11 2.98
C LEU A 39 -6.48 -11.38 2.46
N SER A 40 -7.56 -11.22 1.70
CA SER A 40 -8.22 -12.31 0.97
C SER A 40 -7.79 -12.29 -0.49
N LEU A 41 -7.35 -13.44 -1.01
CA LEU A 41 -6.90 -13.58 -2.40
C LEU A 41 -8.05 -13.47 -3.42
N GLU A 42 -9.29 -13.70 -2.98
CA GLU A 42 -10.48 -13.68 -3.84
C GLU A 42 -11.16 -12.29 -3.87
N LYS A 43 -10.70 -11.37 -3.01
CA LYS A 43 -11.30 -10.03 -2.88
C LYS A 43 -10.58 -9.02 -3.76
N LYS A 44 -11.35 -8.16 -4.43
CA LYS A 44 -10.81 -7.00 -5.17
C LYS A 44 -10.56 -5.83 -4.22
N TYR A 45 -9.39 -5.22 -4.33
CA TYR A 45 -8.99 -4.07 -3.53
C TYR A 45 -8.71 -2.86 -4.40
N ARG A 46 -9.15 -1.68 -3.94
CA ARG A 46 -8.74 -0.41 -4.54
C ARG A 46 -7.45 0.06 -3.88
N VAL A 47 -6.41 0.27 -4.68
CA VAL A 47 -5.08 0.70 -4.25
C VAL A 47 -4.73 2.02 -4.94
N VAL A 48 -4.15 2.95 -4.19
CA VAL A 48 -3.57 4.18 -4.73
C VAL A 48 -2.06 4.01 -4.82
N MET A 49 -1.50 4.29 -5.99
CA MET A 49 -0.06 4.17 -6.26
C MET A 49 0.38 5.22 -7.30
N PRO A 50 1.67 5.55 -7.38
CA PRO A 50 2.21 6.37 -8.46
C PRO A 50 1.95 5.76 -9.84
N SER A 51 1.75 6.62 -10.84
CA SER A 51 1.54 6.20 -12.24
C SER A 51 2.69 5.35 -12.78
N PHE A 52 3.92 5.61 -12.35
CA PHE A 52 5.10 4.79 -12.68
C PHE A 52 4.93 3.31 -12.30
N LEU A 53 4.45 3.00 -11.09
CA LEU A 53 4.18 1.62 -10.68
C LEU A 53 2.99 1.03 -11.43
N ALA A 54 1.94 1.81 -11.66
CA ALA A 54 0.76 1.38 -12.42
C ALA A 54 1.05 1.10 -13.92
N ALA A 55 2.19 1.60 -14.43
CA ALA A 55 2.71 1.32 -15.76
C ALA A 55 3.71 0.14 -15.80
N GLY A 56 4.03 -0.47 -14.65
CA GLY A 56 4.96 -1.59 -14.55
C GLY A 56 6.41 -1.21 -14.29
N GLY A 57 6.68 0.03 -13.85
CA GLY A 57 8.00 0.47 -13.41
C GLY A 57 8.58 -0.43 -12.31
N ASP A 58 9.92 -0.46 -12.17
CA ASP A 58 10.65 -1.31 -11.22
C ASP A 58 10.32 -2.82 -11.29
N GLY A 59 9.79 -3.29 -12.41
CA GLY A 59 9.40 -4.69 -12.59
C GLY A 59 8.04 -5.05 -11.96
N PHE A 60 7.25 -4.07 -11.50
CA PHE A 60 5.90 -4.29 -10.99
C PHE A 60 4.87 -4.49 -12.12
N THR A 61 5.20 -5.35 -13.10
CA THR A 61 4.36 -5.58 -14.29
C THR A 61 2.97 -6.11 -13.92
N MET A 62 2.84 -6.80 -12.78
CA MET A 62 1.55 -7.29 -12.29
C MET A 62 0.51 -6.16 -12.10
N PHE A 63 0.93 -4.95 -11.74
CA PHE A 63 -0.02 -3.83 -11.66
C PHE A 63 -0.47 -3.35 -13.03
N ARG A 64 0.40 -3.38 -14.04
CA ARG A 64 0.03 -3.04 -15.42
C ARG A 64 -0.90 -4.09 -16.01
N ASP A 65 -0.57 -5.37 -15.79
CA ASP A 65 -1.16 -6.52 -16.47
C ASP A 65 -2.49 -6.96 -15.85
N TYR A 66 -2.70 -6.73 -14.53
CA TYR A 66 -3.89 -7.19 -13.80
C TYR A 66 -4.77 -6.07 -13.20
N LYS A 67 -4.47 -4.78 -13.47
CA LYS A 67 -5.39 -3.71 -13.06
C LYS A 67 -6.70 -3.78 -13.86
N GLU A 68 -7.81 -3.54 -13.17
CA GLU A 68 -9.14 -3.50 -13.80
C GLU A 68 -9.58 -2.05 -14.02
N GLU A 69 -10.14 -1.41 -12.98
CA GLU A 69 -10.60 -0.02 -13.04
C GLU A 69 -9.47 0.92 -12.63
N THR A 70 -8.96 1.71 -13.58
CA THR A 70 -7.93 2.74 -13.32
C THR A 70 -8.56 4.12 -13.27
N ARG A 71 -8.27 4.88 -12.21
CA ARG A 71 -8.59 6.31 -12.13
C ARG A 71 -7.30 7.11 -11.99
N ILE A 72 -7.06 8.03 -12.90
CA ILE A 72 -5.90 8.91 -12.85
C ILE A 72 -6.16 9.99 -11.80
N GLY A 73 -5.26 10.09 -10.83
CA GLY A 73 -5.31 11.08 -9.76
C GLY A 73 -4.69 12.42 -10.16
N LYS A 74 -4.51 13.29 -9.17
CA LYS A 74 -3.75 14.54 -9.30
C LYS A 74 -2.26 14.26 -9.51
N LEU A 75 -1.50 15.30 -9.85
CA LEU A 75 -0.05 15.26 -9.71
C LEU A 75 0.30 14.95 -8.24
N ASP A 76 1.37 14.18 -8.06
CA ASP A 76 1.84 13.75 -6.75
C ASP A 76 2.20 14.94 -5.85
N ILE A 77 2.85 15.95 -6.41
CA ILE A 77 3.19 17.19 -5.70
C ILE A 77 1.94 17.95 -5.23
N ASP A 78 0.91 18.06 -6.08
CA ASP A 78 -0.34 18.74 -5.72
C ASP A 78 -1.06 18.02 -4.59
N ALA A 79 -1.13 16.68 -4.66
CA ALA A 79 -1.74 15.86 -3.62
C ALA A 79 -0.97 15.97 -2.28
N PHE A 80 0.36 16.03 -2.34
CA PHE A 80 1.19 16.20 -1.17
C PHE A 80 1.05 17.59 -0.55
N GLU A 81 1.09 18.65 -1.36
CA GLU A 81 0.89 20.02 -0.89
C GLU A 81 -0.47 20.21 -0.22
N GLU A 82 -1.54 19.70 -0.82
CA GLU A 82 -2.89 19.77 -0.26
C GLU A 82 -2.96 19.08 1.12
N TYR A 83 -2.31 17.91 1.25
CA TYR A 83 -2.20 17.21 2.52
C TYR A 83 -1.44 18.04 3.56
N VAL A 84 -0.27 18.59 3.21
CA VAL A 84 0.57 19.37 4.12
C VAL A 84 -0.18 20.62 4.60
N LYS A 85 -0.80 21.37 3.69
CA LYS A 85 -1.59 22.57 4.01
C LYS A 85 -2.72 22.24 5.00
N LYS A 86 -3.37 21.09 4.86
CA LYS A 86 -4.50 20.66 5.70
C LYS A 86 -4.08 20.07 7.05
N GLN A 87 -2.89 19.48 7.15
CA GLN A 87 -2.47 18.67 8.31
C GLN A 87 -1.31 19.32 9.09
N SER A 88 -0.99 20.58 8.83
CA SER A 88 0.11 21.27 9.51
C SER A 88 -0.25 21.68 10.96
N PRO A 89 0.67 21.50 11.94
CA PRO A 89 1.99 20.86 11.81
C PRO A 89 1.87 19.34 11.63
N ILE A 90 2.67 18.79 10.71
CA ILE A 90 2.67 17.34 10.46
C ILE A 90 3.40 16.63 11.59
N ILE A 91 2.69 15.75 12.29
CA ILE A 91 3.24 14.84 13.27
C ILE A 91 3.03 13.41 12.75
N ALA A 92 4.12 12.76 12.32
CA ALA A 92 4.09 11.41 11.78
C ALA A 92 4.97 10.49 12.63
N GLY A 93 4.36 9.46 13.22
CA GLY A 93 5.08 8.40 13.92
C GLY A 93 5.45 7.22 13.00
N SER A 94 6.43 6.42 13.44
CA SER A 94 6.66 5.10 12.85
C SER A 94 5.54 4.17 13.30
N ASN A 95 4.54 4.01 12.45
CA ASN A 95 3.50 3.00 12.68
C ASN A 95 4.05 1.69 12.09
N ASP A 96 3.96 0.58 12.83
CA ASP A 96 4.47 -0.78 12.47
C ASP A 96 3.79 -1.38 11.22
N ARG A 97 3.84 -0.66 10.10
CA ARG A 97 3.23 -1.00 8.82
C ARG A 97 4.06 -2.01 8.05
N ILE A 98 5.37 -2.03 8.28
CA ILE A 98 6.31 -2.95 7.64
C ILE A 98 7.21 -3.52 8.73
N ILE A 99 7.09 -4.82 8.99
CA ILE A 99 7.87 -5.52 10.02
C ILE A 99 8.75 -6.56 9.34
N MET A 100 10.04 -6.55 9.68
CA MET A 100 11.03 -7.49 9.17
C MET A 100 11.39 -8.46 10.30
N LEU A 101 10.92 -9.70 10.18
CA LEU A 101 11.34 -10.80 11.03
C LEU A 101 12.77 -11.19 10.64
N THR A 102 13.66 -11.03 11.62
CA THR A 102 15.08 -11.42 11.57
C THR A 102 15.29 -12.79 12.18
#